data_AF-A0A136JNM6-F1
#
_entry.id   AF-A0A136JNM6-F1
#
_cell.length_a   1.000
_cell.length_b   1.000
_cell.length_c   1.000
_cell.angle_alpha   90.00
_cell.angle_beta   90.00
_cell.angle_gamma   90.00
#
_symmetry.space_group_name_H-M   'P 1'
#
loop_
_entity.id
_entity.type
_entity.pdbx_description
1 polymer ?
#
loop_
_entity_poly.entity_id
_entity_poly.type
_entity_poly.pdbx_seq_one_letter_code
_entity_poly.pdbx_strand_id
1 'polypeptide(L)'
;MTNFRYDLKFVARGSVSKTPELVFIICKSNWVELKERVARLAINNDGFESYFQSRDVNFNHFLPNIFGDIDFGYNNCGYVTSNKNELRLRIRLLPHPWTRYCAATINILTRALSTSFKNTLSKKVQLVEISTMSELRSGGCGHAISGEVSTKIIKWLATYASKKLTGGSSMNLVSIHPNIIKASQIAWQGVSTGYIRNNSTYIEGSISKSGAFTVNCPGNACDLSVYPDSLQSYNEGGVQLSCHNLDTAEQQLTLLSGLAMMCSLVRKSLK
;
A
#
# COMPACT_ATOMS: atom_id res chain seq x y z
N MET A 1 -13.07 11.17 13.87
CA MET A 1 -11.71 10.88 13.32
C MET A 1 -11.17 9.60 13.93
N THR A 2 -10.71 8.65 13.11
CA THR A 2 -10.09 7.40 13.57
C THR A 2 -8.71 7.66 14.19
N ASN A 3 -8.39 6.96 15.29
CA ASN A 3 -7.09 7.03 15.94
C ASN A 3 -5.98 6.57 14.97
N PHE A 4 -4.79 7.17 15.06
CA PHE A 4 -3.64 6.75 14.26
C PHE A 4 -3.24 5.32 14.61
N ARG A 5 -3.21 4.47 13.58
CA ARG A 5 -2.82 3.06 13.67
C ARG A 5 -1.43 2.86 13.07
N TYR A 6 -1.20 3.40 11.87
CA TYR A 6 0.07 3.30 11.18
C TYR A 6 0.28 4.45 10.17
N ASP A 7 1.52 4.69 9.78
CA ASP A 7 1.85 5.46 8.58
C ASP A 7 2.29 4.50 7.48
N LEU A 8 1.99 4.83 6.22
CA LEU A 8 2.44 4.08 5.07
C LEU A 8 3.46 4.90 4.29
N LYS A 9 4.58 4.30 3.93
CA LYS A 9 5.68 4.96 3.22
C LYS A 9 6.29 4.08 2.15
N PHE A 10 6.66 4.70 1.03
CA PHE A 10 7.48 4.09 0.00
C PHE A 10 8.95 4.51 0.17
N VAL A 11 9.87 3.55 0.02
CA VAL A 11 11.31 3.81 0.05
C VAL A 11 11.95 3.21 -1.20
N ALA A 12 12.52 4.08 -2.04
CA ALA A 12 13.46 3.71 -3.08
C ALA A 12 14.74 4.50 -2.83
N ARG A 13 15.87 3.81 -2.62
CA ARG A 13 17.17 4.47 -2.46
C ARG A 13 17.83 4.62 -3.84
N GLY A 14 18.48 5.76 -4.08
CA GLY A 14 18.94 6.17 -5.42
C GLY A 14 20.01 5.29 -6.08
N SER A 15 19.95 5.34 -7.42
CA SER A 15 20.90 5.04 -8.52
C SER A 15 21.69 3.74 -8.62
N VAL A 16 21.87 2.90 -7.59
CA VAL A 16 22.81 1.74 -7.73
C VAL A 16 22.28 0.44 -7.11
N SER A 17 21.04 0.06 -7.38
CA SER A 17 20.45 -1.21 -6.90
C SER A 17 20.19 -1.26 -5.39
N LYS A 18 19.06 -0.68 -4.97
CA LYS A 18 18.41 -1.07 -3.72
C LYS A 18 16.95 -1.37 -4.01
N THR A 19 16.53 -2.58 -3.66
CA THR A 19 15.17 -3.07 -3.79
C THR A 19 14.18 -2.04 -3.20
N PRO A 20 13.13 -1.64 -3.94
CA PRO A 20 12.12 -0.75 -3.40
C PRO A 20 11.37 -1.43 -2.25
N GLU A 21 10.87 -0.64 -1.31
CA GLU A 21 10.22 -1.15 -0.09
C GLU A 21 8.92 -0.42 0.22
N LEU A 22 7.93 -1.19 0.66
CA LEU A 22 6.78 -0.67 1.40
C LEU A 22 7.10 -0.72 2.89
N VAL A 23 6.77 0.37 3.60
CA VAL A 23 7.08 0.52 5.02
C VAL A 23 5.82 0.91 5.78
N PHE A 24 5.40 0.05 6.69
CA PHE A 24 4.35 0.34 7.68
C PHE A 24 5.02 0.81 8.97
N ILE A 25 4.67 2.01 9.41
CA ILE A 25 5.27 2.66 10.57
C ILE A 25 4.24 2.71 11.71
N ILE A 26 4.55 2.08 12.82
CA ILE A 26 3.67 2.04 14.01
C ILE A 26 4.40 2.59 15.24
N CYS A 27 3.65 2.90 16.30
CA CYS A 27 4.27 3.22 17.59
C CYS A 27 4.87 1.96 18.21
N LYS A 28 6.07 2.08 18.78
CA LYS A 28 6.80 0.95 19.40
C LYS A 28 6.04 0.32 20.58
N SER A 29 5.23 1.10 21.30
CA SER A 29 4.37 0.59 22.38
C SER A 29 3.35 -0.45 21.90
N ASN A 30 3.03 -0.48 20.60
CA ASN A 30 2.01 -1.35 20.04
C ASN A 30 2.59 -2.68 19.53
N TRP A 31 3.87 -2.94 19.78
CA TRP A 31 4.58 -4.11 19.26
C TRP A 31 3.99 -5.44 19.72
N VAL A 32 3.79 -5.59 21.02
CA VAL A 32 3.30 -6.84 21.62
C VAL A 32 1.93 -7.19 21.05
N GLU A 33 1.01 -6.21 21.07
CA GLU A 33 -0.34 -6.38 20.52
C GLU A 33 -0.33 -6.69 19.01
N LEU A 34 0.55 -6.05 18.22
CA LEU A 34 0.67 -6.37 16.80
C LEU A 34 1.12 -7.82 16.58
N LYS A 35 2.13 -8.30 17.31
CA LYS A 35 2.62 -9.68 17.17
C LYS A 35 1.51 -10.69 17.42
N GLU A 36 0.71 -10.50 18.46
CA GLU A 36 -0.42 -11.36 18.79
C GLU A 36 -1.48 -11.37 17.68
N ARG A 37 -1.83 -10.18 17.15
CA ARG A 37 -2.80 -10.06 16.05
C ARG A 37 -2.32 -10.78 14.80
N VAL A 38 -1.07 -10.56 14.41
CA VAL A 38 -0.46 -11.23 13.24
C VAL A 38 -0.41 -12.74 13.46
N ALA A 39 -0.03 -13.21 14.64
CA ALA A 39 0.01 -14.64 14.94
C ALA A 39 -1.37 -15.29 14.80
N ARG A 40 -2.42 -14.71 15.41
CA ARG A 40 -3.80 -15.20 15.27
C ARG A 40 -4.27 -15.20 13.81
N LEU A 41 -3.98 -14.13 13.07
CA LEU A 41 -4.37 -14.01 11.67
C LEU A 41 -3.63 -14.99 10.77
N ALA A 42 -2.36 -15.30 11.06
CA ALA A 42 -1.58 -16.27 10.30
C ALA A 42 -2.09 -17.70 10.53
N ILE A 43 -2.43 -18.06 11.77
CA ILE A 43 -3.00 -19.37 12.11
C ILE A 43 -4.36 -19.56 11.46
N ASN A 44 -5.22 -18.55 11.46
CA ASN A 44 -6.60 -18.65 10.95
C ASN A 44 -6.72 -18.44 9.42
N ASN A 45 -5.61 -18.37 8.68
CA ASN A 45 -5.60 -18.08 7.24
C ASN A 45 -5.28 -19.31 6.38
N ASP A 46 -5.97 -20.41 6.65
CA ASP A 46 -5.89 -21.67 5.87
C ASP A 46 -6.14 -21.47 4.36
N GLY A 47 -6.75 -20.35 3.95
CA GLY A 47 -7.01 -20.03 2.56
C GLY A 47 -5.77 -19.80 1.69
N PHE A 48 -4.59 -19.52 2.26
CA PHE A 48 -3.39 -19.26 1.46
C PHE A 48 -2.73 -20.51 0.88
N GLU A 49 -3.02 -21.71 1.38
CA GLU A 49 -2.51 -22.95 0.78
C GLU A 49 -2.93 -23.07 -0.69
N SER A 50 -4.19 -22.75 -0.97
CA SER A 50 -4.73 -22.69 -2.34
C SER A 50 -4.04 -21.60 -3.17
N TYR A 51 -3.80 -20.42 -2.59
CA TYR A 51 -3.14 -19.31 -3.24
C TYR A 51 -1.70 -19.65 -3.67
N PHE A 52 -1.00 -20.45 -2.87
CA PHE A 52 0.34 -20.94 -3.16
C PHE A 52 0.36 -22.28 -3.93
N GLN A 53 -0.79 -22.77 -4.37
CA GLN A 53 -0.94 -24.01 -5.15
C GLN A 53 -0.32 -25.23 -4.45
N SER A 54 -0.68 -25.43 -3.18
CA SER A 54 -0.28 -26.58 -2.36
C SER A 54 1.23 -26.67 -2.05
N ARG A 55 1.96 -25.56 -2.17
CA ARG A 55 3.31 -25.46 -1.59
C ARG A 55 3.18 -25.27 -0.08
N ASP A 56 3.98 -26.00 0.68
CA ASP A 56 4.14 -25.79 2.13
C ASP A 56 4.81 -24.43 2.37
N VAL A 57 4.01 -23.38 2.50
CA VAL A 57 4.47 -22.00 2.71
C VAL A 57 3.87 -21.50 4.00
N ASN A 58 4.68 -21.50 5.05
CA ASN A 58 4.29 -21.00 6.36
C ASN A 58 4.61 -19.51 6.49
N PHE A 59 3.75 -18.80 7.23
CA PHE A 59 4.03 -17.42 7.60
C PHE A 59 5.09 -17.40 8.70
N ASN A 60 6.27 -16.84 8.43
CA ASN A 60 7.27 -16.67 9.47
C ASN A 60 6.83 -15.53 10.39
N HIS A 61 6.60 -15.86 11.66
CA HIS A 61 6.35 -14.86 12.69
C HIS A 61 7.58 -13.96 12.87
N PHE A 62 7.43 -12.90 13.65
CA PHE A 62 8.50 -11.95 13.96
C PHE A 62 9.61 -12.62 14.78
N LEU A 63 10.55 -13.24 14.08
CA LEU A 63 11.63 -14.05 14.63
C LEU A 63 12.98 -13.41 14.31
N PRO A 64 13.93 -13.38 15.27
CA PRO A 64 15.27 -12.92 14.99
C PRO A 64 15.96 -13.89 14.02
N ASN A 65 16.67 -13.35 13.02
CA ASN A 65 17.55 -14.10 12.15
C ASN A 65 18.95 -14.24 12.77
N ILE A 66 19.86 -14.89 12.05
CA ILE A 66 21.24 -15.16 12.52
C ILE A 66 22.06 -13.89 12.81
N PHE A 67 21.62 -12.72 12.33
CA PHE A 67 22.26 -11.43 12.56
C PHE A 67 21.55 -10.60 13.66
N GLY A 68 20.49 -11.14 14.27
CA GLY A 68 19.69 -10.46 15.28
C GLY A 68 18.64 -9.49 14.71
N ASP A 69 18.54 -9.37 13.38
CA ASP A 69 17.44 -8.63 12.75
C ASP A 69 16.15 -9.45 12.82
N ILE A 70 14.99 -8.80 12.96
CA ILE A 70 13.71 -9.50 13.04
C ILE A 70 13.11 -9.61 11.63
N ASP A 71 13.13 -10.81 11.07
CA ASP A 71 12.47 -11.12 9.80
C ASP A 71 11.02 -11.60 10.04
N PHE A 72 10.16 -11.45 9.04
CA PHE A 72 8.77 -11.91 9.10
C PHE A 72 8.15 -12.08 7.70
N GLY A 73 6.98 -12.71 7.67
CA GLY A 73 6.15 -12.86 6.46
C GLY A 73 6.38 -14.19 5.75
N TYR A 74 5.62 -14.42 4.70
CA TYR A 74 5.82 -15.59 3.85
C TYR A 74 7.21 -15.52 3.21
N ASN A 75 7.99 -16.59 3.37
CA ASN A 75 9.37 -16.70 2.89
C ASN A 75 10.30 -15.56 3.36
N ASN A 76 10.06 -14.96 4.54
CA ASN A 76 10.86 -13.85 5.08
C ASN A 76 10.98 -12.63 4.14
N CYS A 77 9.91 -12.31 3.41
CA CYS A 77 9.92 -11.14 2.51
C CYS A 77 9.93 -9.79 3.25
N GLY A 78 9.67 -9.80 4.57
CA GLY A 78 9.66 -8.62 5.41
C GLY A 78 10.69 -8.65 6.54
N TYR A 79 11.05 -7.47 7.04
CA TYR A 79 11.93 -7.30 8.19
C TYR A 79 11.56 -6.06 9.01
N VAL A 80 11.92 -6.06 10.29
CA VAL A 80 11.59 -4.97 11.23
C VAL A 80 12.83 -4.15 11.52
N THR A 81 12.68 -2.83 11.41
CA THR A 81 13.68 -1.87 11.91
C THR A 81 13.03 -1.03 13.00
N SER A 82 13.81 -0.58 13.99
CA SER A 82 13.29 0.27 15.07
C SER A 82 14.05 1.59 15.16
N ASN A 83 13.36 2.63 15.61
CA ASN A 83 13.97 3.84 16.16
C ASN A 83 13.41 4.08 17.58
N LYS A 84 13.69 5.22 18.21
CA LYS A 84 13.29 5.50 19.60
C LYS A 84 11.82 5.14 19.90
N ASN A 85 10.88 5.65 19.09
CA ASN A 85 9.43 5.54 19.36
C ASN A 85 8.63 4.84 18.25
N GLU A 86 9.27 4.47 17.14
CA GLU A 86 8.60 3.88 15.98
C GLU A 86 9.20 2.52 15.64
N LEU A 87 8.33 1.60 15.26
CA LEU A 87 8.69 0.38 14.55
C LEU A 87 8.35 0.54 13.08
N ARG A 88 9.20 0.00 12.22
CA ARG A 88 9.08 0.06 10.77
C ARG A 88 9.10 -1.36 10.23
N LEU A 89 7.93 -1.85 9.86
CA LEU A 89 7.74 -3.13 9.20
C LEU A 89 7.97 -2.90 7.71
N ARG A 90 9.06 -3.45 7.19
CA ARG A 90 9.51 -3.23 5.81
C ARG A 90 9.27 -4.48 4.99
N ILE A 91 8.76 -4.32 3.79
CA ILE A 91 8.53 -5.42 2.85
C ILE A 91 9.29 -5.10 1.58
N ARG A 92 10.21 -6.00 1.21
CA ARG A 92 11.07 -5.83 0.03
C ARG A 92 10.27 -6.19 -1.21
N LEU A 93 10.12 -5.24 -2.13
CA LEU A 93 9.41 -5.46 -3.39
C LEU A 93 10.34 -6.14 -4.39
N LEU A 94 10.36 -7.46 -4.32
CA LEU A 94 11.18 -8.35 -5.14
C LEU A 94 10.35 -8.96 -6.28
N PRO A 95 10.97 -9.38 -7.38
CA PRO A 95 10.28 -9.99 -8.52
C PRO A 95 9.73 -11.39 -8.20
N HIS A 96 8.87 -11.90 -9.09
CA HIS A 96 8.33 -13.27 -9.00
C HIS A 96 9.41 -14.32 -8.63
N PRO A 97 9.15 -15.27 -7.71
CA PRO A 97 7.87 -15.55 -7.04
C PRO A 97 7.57 -14.68 -5.80
N TRP A 98 8.47 -13.77 -5.43
CA TRP A 98 8.37 -13.00 -4.18
C TRP A 98 7.17 -12.06 -4.12
N THR A 99 6.64 -11.65 -5.26
CA THR A 99 5.48 -10.77 -5.37
C THR A 99 4.27 -11.36 -4.66
N ARG A 100 4.02 -12.66 -4.81
CA ARG A 100 2.94 -13.38 -4.12
C ARG A 100 3.16 -13.41 -2.60
N TYR A 101 4.39 -13.69 -2.16
CA TYR A 101 4.74 -13.67 -0.73
C TYR A 101 4.55 -12.28 -0.11
N CYS A 102 4.94 -11.23 -0.83
CA CYS A 102 4.76 -9.84 -0.42
C CYS A 102 3.27 -9.48 -0.31
N ALA A 103 2.47 -9.77 -1.34
CA ALA A 103 1.03 -9.50 -1.37
C ALA A 103 0.30 -10.21 -0.22
N ALA A 104 0.54 -11.51 -0.04
CA ALA A 104 -0.05 -12.27 1.06
C ALA A 104 0.39 -11.77 2.45
N THR A 105 1.66 -11.38 2.60
CA THR A 105 2.18 -10.79 3.85
C THR A 105 1.53 -9.44 4.14
N ILE A 106 1.32 -8.60 3.13
CA ILE A 106 0.61 -7.32 3.26
C ILE A 106 -0.85 -7.54 3.65
N ASN A 107 -1.51 -8.57 3.12
CA ASN A 107 -2.87 -8.94 3.51
C ASN A 107 -2.96 -9.24 5.01
N ILE A 108 -2.08 -10.09 5.54
CA ILE A 108 -2.03 -10.36 6.99
C ILE A 108 -1.79 -9.08 7.79
N LEU A 109 -0.81 -8.26 7.37
CA LEU A 109 -0.47 -7.02 8.08
C LEU A 109 -1.61 -6.00 8.07
N THR A 110 -2.23 -5.76 6.92
CA THR A 110 -3.32 -4.78 6.79
C THR A 110 -4.53 -5.19 7.63
N ARG A 111 -4.86 -6.50 7.68
CA ARG A 111 -5.88 -7.04 8.59
C ARG A 111 -5.49 -6.89 10.06
N ALA A 112 -4.22 -7.06 10.42
CA ALA A 112 -3.77 -6.85 11.80
C ALA A 112 -3.83 -5.37 12.21
N LEU A 113 -3.63 -4.46 11.25
CA LEU A 113 -3.60 -3.01 11.43
C LEU A 113 -4.96 -2.33 11.26
N SER A 114 -5.99 -3.02 10.76
CA SER A 114 -7.33 -2.44 10.54
C SER A 114 -8.09 -2.15 11.83
N THR A 115 -7.73 -2.78 12.95
CA THR A 115 -8.34 -2.48 14.25
C THR A 115 -7.51 -1.48 15.04
N SER A 116 -8.17 -0.56 15.74
CA SER A 116 -7.47 0.40 16.63
C SER A 116 -6.68 -0.35 17.71
N PHE A 117 -5.45 0.11 17.99
CA PHE A 117 -4.65 -0.41 19.10
C PHE A 117 -5.23 0.04 20.44
N LYS A 118 -5.01 -0.74 21.51
CA LYS A 118 -5.42 -0.34 22.87
C LYS A 118 -4.71 0.92 23.33
N ASN A 119 -3.44 1.06 22.93
CA ASN A 119 -2.61 2.21 23.28
C ASN A 119 -2.45 3.17 22.10
N THR A 120 -3.13 4.32 22.16
CA THR A 120 -3.11 5.35 21.12
C THR A 120 -2.34 6.59 21.58
N LEU A 121 -1.03 6.45 21.78
CA LEU A 121 -0.16 7.58 22.16
C LEU A 121 0.08 8.58 21.02
N SER A 122 -0.21 8.20 19.78
CA SER A 122 0.07 9.03 18.61
C SER A 122 -1.07 10.03 18.37
N LYS A 123 -0.73 11.33 18.39
CA LYS A 123 -1.62 12.42 17.97
C LYS A 123 -1.67 12.60 16.44
N LYS A 124 -1.01 11.74 15.67
CA LYS A 124 -1.06 11.80 14.20
C LYS A 124 -2.50 11.47 13.74
N VAL A 125 -2.86 11.91 12.55
CA VAL A 125 -4.12 11.49 11.89
C VAL A 125 -3.82 10.32 10.97
N GLN A 126 -4.66 9.28 10.96
CA GLN A 126 -4.56 8.19 9.99
C GLN A 126 -4.81 8.77 8.58
N LEU A 127 -3.87 8.58 7.64
CA LEU A 127 -4.03 9.12 6.28
C LEU A 127 -4.72 8.15 5.34
N VAL A 128 -4.49 6.86 5.53
CA VAL A 128 -5.08 5.80 4.72
C VAL A 128 -5.32 4.57 5.58
N GLU A 129 -6.48 3.95 5.45
CA GLU A 129 -6.76 2.59 5.86
C GLU A 129 -6.78 1.73 4.60
N ILE A 130 -6.08 0.59 4.65
CA ILE A 130 -5.98 -0.31 3.51
C ILE A 130 -6.44 -1.68 3.95
N SER A 131 -7.23 -2.31 3.10
CA SER A 131 -7.46 -3.75 3.07
C SER A 131 -6.97 -4.28 1.73
N THR A 132 -6.29 -5.42 1.74
CA THR A 132 -5.85 -6.08 0.51
C THR A 132 -6.36 -7.50 0.49
N MET A 133 -6.70 -8.00 -0.69
CA MET A 133 -7.08 -9.38 -0.91
C MET A 133 -6.07 -10.08 -1.81
N SER A 134 -5.86 -11.37 -1.59
CA SER A 134 -5.02 -12.25 -2.40
C SER A 134 -5.60 -13.66 -2.31
N GLU A 135 -6.16 -14.16 -3.40
CA GLU A 135 -6.90 -15.43 -3.43
C GLU A 135 -6.67 -16.19 -4.73
N LEU A 136 -6.87 -17.52 -4.72
CA LEU A 136 -6.93 -18.31 -5.94
C LEU A 136 -8.36 -18.27 -6.49
N ARG A 137 -8.50 -17.97 -7.78
CA ARG A 137 -9.74 -18.00 -8.57
C ARG A 137 -9.62 -19.02 -9.68
N SER A 138 -10.74 -19.37 -10.32
CA SER A 138 -10.78 -20.30 -11.47
C SER A 138 -9.87 -19.87 -12.63
N GLY A 139 -9.64 -18.56 -12.81
CA GLY A 139 -8.77 -17.99 -13.84
C GLY A 139 -7.33 -17.65 -13.42
N GLY A 140 -6.92 -17.98 -12.18
CA GLY A 140 -5.60 -17.63 -11.66
C GLY A 140 -5.66 -16.94 -10.30
N CYS A 141 -4.63 -16.16 -9.96
CA CYS A 141 -4.62 -15.43 -8.68
C CYS A 141 -5.38 -14.11 -8.82
N GLY A 142 -6.35 -13.87 -7.94
CA GLY A 142 -7.07 -12.61 -7.85
C GLY A 142 -6.53 -11.71 -6.75
N HIS A 143 -6.47 -10.41 -7.02
CA HIS A 143 -6.02 -9.38 -6.09
C HIS A 143 -6.99 -8.21 -6.03
N ALA A 144 -7.03 -7.53 -4.89
CA ALA A 144 -7.79 -6.30 -4.73
C ALA A 144 -7.13 -5.36 -3.72
N ILE A 145 -7.39 -4.07 -3.84
CA ILE A 145 -7.07 -3.05 -2.84
C ILE A 145 -8.37 -2.32 -2.51
N SER A 146 -8.68 -2.18 -1.24
CA SER A 146 -9.78 -1.34 -0.78
C SER A 146 -9.39 -0.61 0.49
N GLY A 147 -10.27 0.27 0.97
CA GLY A 147 -10.14 0.93 2.26
C GLY A 147 -10.64 2.36 2.20
N GLU A 148 -10.01 3.24 2.96
CA GLU A 148 -10.43 4.63 3.09
C GLU A 148 -9.23 5.57 3.06
N VAL A 149 -9.35 6.70 2.38
CA VAL A 149 -8.38 7.80 2.45
C VAL A 149 -8.93 8.93 3.30
N SER A 150 -8.06 9.55 4.09
CA SER A 150 -8.45 10.70 4.90
C SER A 150 -8.80 11.91 4.04
N THR A 151 -9.68 12.76 4.56
CA THR A 151 -10.01 14.06 3.93
C THR A 151 -8.80 14.97 3.77
N LYS A 152 -7.71 14.75 4.53
CA LYS A 152 -6.44 15.48 4.36
C LYS A 152 -5.77 15.15 3.02
N ILE A 153 -5.82 13.89 2.58
CA ILE A 153 -5.32 13.50 1.24
C ILE A 153 -6.15 14.20 0.17
N ILE A 154 -7.48 14.11 0.26
CA ILE A 154 -8.41 14.71 -0.71
C ILE A 154 -8.20 16.22 -0.82
N LYS A 155 -8.15 16.94 0.30
CA LYS A 155 -7.88 18.39 0.31
C LYS A 155 -6.53 18.75 -0.29
N TRP A 156 -5.49 17.95 -0.02
CA TRP A 156 -4.17 18.18 -0.59
C TRP A 156 -4.17 17.98 -2.11
N LEU A 157 -4.82 16.92 -2.60
CA LEU A 157 -4.97 16.64 -4.04
C LEU A 157 -5.80 17.73 -4.74
N ALA A 158 -6.92 18.17 -4.16
CA ALA A 158 -7.75 19.26 -4.68
C ALA A 158 -6.96 20.57 -4.81
N THR A 159 -6.14 20.87 -3.80
CA THR A 159 -5.25 22.04 -3.81
C THR A 159 -4.19 21.92 -4.90
N TYR A 160 -3.57 20.74 -5.06
CA TYR A 160 -2.62 20.48 -6.13
C TYR A 160 -3.27 20.65 -7.51
N ALA A 161 -4.46 20.07 -7.72
CA ALA A 161 -5.19 20.17 -8.97
C ALA A 161 -5.59 21.61 -9.32
N SER A 162 -6.12 22.35 -8.35
CA SER A 162 -6.54 23.74 -8.53
C SER A 162 -5.39 24.66 -8.95
N LYS A 163 -4.15 24.39 -8.51
CA LYS A 163 -2.96 25.15 -8.91
C LYS A 163 -2.47 24.81 -10.32
N LYS A 164 -2.81 23.64 -10.83
CA LYS A 164 -2.35 23.12 -12.13
C LYS A 164 -3.36 23.36 -13.25
N LEU A 165 -4.64 23.50 -12.92
CA LEU A 165 -5.67 23.90 -13.86
C LEU A 165 -5.50 25.39 -14.23
N THR A 166 -4.82 25.65 -15.34
CA THR A 166 -4.76 26.98 -15.96
C THR A 166 -5.70 27.02 -17.15
N GLY A 167 -6.74 27.86 -17.09
CA GLY A 167 -7.73 28.00 -18.17
C GLY A 167 -8.88 26.98 -18.11
N GLY A 168 -9.93 27.22 -18.91
CA GLY A 168 -11.19 26.47 -18.92
C GLY A 168 -11.10 25.10 -19.61
N SER A 169 -10.18 24.23 -19.17
CA SER A 169 -10.12 22.85 -19.65
C SER A 169 -11.45 22.14 -19.40
N SER A 170 -12.04 21.59 -20.46
CA SER A 170 -13.38 20.97 -20.45
C SER A 170 -13.50 19.79 -19.49
N MET A 171 -12.40 19.07 -19.21
CA MET A 171 -12.42 17.90 -18.33
C MET A 171 -12.13 18.19 -16.86
N ASN A 172 -11.60 19.38 -16.51
CA ASN A 172 -11.21 19.74 -15.12
C ASN A 172 -10.32 18.69 -14.41
N LEU A 173 -9.51 17.94 -15.18
CA LEU A 173 -8.55 16.95 -14.69
C LEU A 173 -7.12 17.42 -14.89
N VAL A 174 -6.23 17.06 -13.98
CA VAL A 174 -4.77 17.21 -14.13
C VAL A 174 -4.07 15.88 -13.88
N SER A 175 -2.86 15.73 -14.42
CA SER A 175 -2.03 14.57 -14.09
C SER A 175 -1.68 14.53 -12.60
N ILE A 176 -1.69 13.32 -12.03
CA ILE A 176 -1.31 13.08 -10.64
C ILE A 176 0.15 13.51 -10.39
N HIS A 177 0.49 13.79 -9.12
CA HIS A 177 1.81 14.29 -8.77
C HIS A 177 2.92 13.35 -9.30
N PRO A 178 3.96 13.87 -10.02
CA PRO A 178 4.93 13.03 -10.74
C PRO A 178 5.73 12.08 -9.83
N ASN A 179 6.01 12.46 -8.58
CA ASN A 179 6.64 11.54 -7.62
C ASN A 179 5.79 10.29 -7.30
N ILE A 180 4.46 10.38 -7.37
CA ILE A 180 3.56 9.22 -7.18
C ILE A 180 3.73 8.26 -8.35
N ILE A 181 3.68 8.76 -9.58
CA ILE A 181 3.94 7.98 -10.80
C ILE A 181 5.33 7.34 -10.73
N LYS A 182 6.36 8.12 -10.41
CA LYS A 182 7.73 7.63 -10.30
C LYS A 182 7.87 6.52 -9.25
N ALA A 183 7.20 6.63 -8.11
CA ALA A 183 7.21 5.59 -7.07
C ALA A 183 6.57 4.29 -7.58
N SER A 184 5.40 4.38 -8.23
CA SER A 184 4.74 3.24 -8.87
C SER A 184 5.61 2.61 -9.95
N GLN A 185 6.25 3.41 -10.80
CA GLN A 185 7.18 2.92 -11.84
C GLN A 185 8.38 2.17 -11.26
N ILE A 186 9.01 2.72 -10.21
CA ILE A 186 10.11 2.04 -9.53
C ILE A 186 9.64 0.74 -8.89
N ALA A 187 8.46 0.74 -8.26
CA ALA A 187 7.88 -0.47 -7.68
C ALA A 187 7.63 -1.52 -8.76
N TRP A 188 6.96 -1.15 -9.86
CA TRP A 188 6.73 -2.02 -11.02
C TRP A 188 8.03 -2.62 -11.53
N GLN A 189 9.05 -1.79 -11.75
CA GLN A 189 10.37 -2.25 -12.22
C GLN A 189 11.07 -3.18 -11.22
N GLY A 190 10.74 -3.11 -9.93
CA GLY A 190 11.25 -3.99 -8.89
C GLY A 190 10.53 -5.33 -8.80
N VAL A 191 9.22 -5.36 -9.10
CA VAL A 191 8.37 -6.56 -8.95
C VAL A 191 8.14 -7.32 -10.26
N SER A 192 8.27 -6.68 -11.41
CA SER A 192 8.04 -7.29 -12.72
C SER A 192 9.33 -7.87 -13.33
N THR A 193 9.19 -8.91 -14.14
CA THR A 193 10.27 -9.55 -14.89
C THR A 193 9.99 -9.54 -16.39
N GLY A 194 11.04 -9.78 -17.19
CA GLY A 194 10.92 -9.94 -18.63
C GLY A 194 10.35 -8.71 -19.36
N TYR A 195 9.58 -8.97 -20.41
CA TYR A 195 9.01 -7.94 -21.29
C TYR A 195 8.05 -6.97 -20.57
N ILE A 196 7.25 -7.50 -19.63
CA ILE A 196 6.24 -6.74 -18.88
C ILE A 196 6.88 -5.61 -18.06
N ARG A 197 8.16 -5.74 -17.70
CA ARG A 197 8.91 -4.71 -16.97
C ARG A 197 8.99 -3.37 -17.70
N ASN A 198 9.00 -3.40 -19.03
CA ASN A 198 9.08 -2.19 -19.84
C ASN A 198 7.75 -1.43 -19.90
N ASN A 199 6.64 -2.04 -19.48
CA ASN A 199 5.31 -1.42 -19.46
C ASN A 199 5.14 -0.36 -18.35
N SER A 200 6.21 0.02 -17.63
CA SER A 200 6.16 1.07 -16.61
C SER A 200 5.72 2.44 -17.15
N THR A 201 5.85 2.68 -18.47
CA THR A 201 5.42 3.93 -19.12
C THR A 201 3.90 4.11 -19.12
N TYR A 202 3.13 3.03 -18.99
CA TYR A 202 1.65 3.08 -18.95
C TYR A 202 1.08 3.42 -17.57
N ILE A 203 1.94 3.62 -16.56
CA ILE A 203 1.50 4.02 -15.24
C ILE A 203 1.22 5.52 -15.26
N GLU A 204 -0.06 5.85 -15.26
CA GLU A 204 -0.59 7.21 -15.28
C GLU A 204 -1.61 7.41 -14.16
N GLY A 205 -2.06 8.64 -13.99
CA GLY A 205 -3.13 8.95 -13.07
C GLY A 205 -3.60 10.38 -13.22
N SER A 206 -4.84 10.61 -12.80
CA SER A 206 -5.50 11.90 -12.91
C SER A 206 -6.07 12.32 -11.56
N ILE A 207 -6.23 13.62 -11.37
CA ILE A 207 -6.85 14.24 -10.21
C ILE A 207 -7.87 15.26 -10.71
N SER A 208 -9.08 15.25 -10.17
CA SER A 208 -10.08 16.27 -10.41
C SER A 208 -9.92 17.48 -9.49
N LYS A 209 -10.59 18.59 -9.81
CA LYS A 209 -10.61 19.78 -8.94
C LYS A 209 -11.13 19.50 -7.52
N SER A 210 -11.99 18.49 -7.33
CA SER A 210 -12.51 18.09 -6.00
C SER A 210 -11.52 17.23 -5.20
N GLY A 211 -10.42 16.79 -5.80
CA GLY A 211 -9.45 15.88 -5.19
C GLY A 211 -9.79 14.41 -5.36
N ALA A 212 -10.87 14.08 -6.09
CA ALA A 212 -11.07 12.73 -6.63
C ALA A 212 -9.87 12.37 -7.50
N PHE A 213 -9.45 11.11 -7.50
CA PHE A 213 -8.27 10.70 -8.24
C PHE A 213 -8.39 9.27 -8.72
N THR A 214 -7.61 8.98 -9.74
CA THR A 214 -7.47 7.67 -10.37
C THR A 214 -5.99 7.40 -10.60
N VAL A 215 -5.52 6.21 -10.24
CA VAL A 215 -4.19 5.71 -10.58
C VAL A 215 -4.34 4.45 -11.41
N ASN A 216 -3.90 4.49 -12.65
CA ASN A 216 -4.07 3.39 -13.59
C ASN A 216 -3.22 2.19 -13.18
N CYS A 217 -3.80 1.01 -13.32
CA CYS A 217 -3.10 -0.24 -13.11
C CYS A 217 -2.23 -0.57 -14.34
N PRO A 218 -0.94 -0.93 -14.16
CA PRO A 218 -0.13 -1.36 -15.29
C PRO A 218 -0.65 -2.67 -15.90
N GLY A 219 -0.89 -2.66 -17.21
CA GLY A 219 -1.25 -3.85 -17.99
C GLY A 219 -2.71 -4.30 -17.91
N ASN A 220 -3.61 -3.52 -17.29
CA ASN A 220 -5.05 -3.80 -17.25
C ASN A 220 -5.83 -2.47 -17.32
N ALA A 221 -7.11 -2.53 -17.70
CA ALA A 221 -8.06 -1.41 -17.72
C ALA A 221 -8.59 -1.01 -16.32
N CYS A 222 -8.08 -1.61 -15.25
CA CYS A 222 -8.48 -1.30 -13.89
C CYS A 222 -7.68 -0.13 -13.31
N ASP A 223 -8.23 0.49 -12.26
CA ASP A 223 -7.60 1.61 -11.58
C ASP A 223 -7.83 1.57 -10.06
N LEU A 224 -6.95 2.24 -9.32
CA LEU A 224 -7.18 2.56 -7.91
C LEU A 224 -7.73 3.97 -7.83
N SER A 225 -8.99 4.09 -7.43
CA SER A 225 -9.70 5.36 -7.48
C SER A 225 -10.42 5.74 -6.21
N VAL A 226 -10.54 7.05 -6.04
CA VAL A 226 -11.62 7.71 -5.32
C VAL A 226 -12.48 8.39 -6.37
N TYR A 227 -13.66 7.83 -6.64
CA TYR A 227 -14.56 8.37 -7.66
C TYR A 227 -15.33 9.60 -7.13
N PRO A 228 -15.77 10.53 -8.01
CA PRO A 228 -16.44 11.76 -7.58
C PRO A 228 -17.74 11.54 -6.78
N ASP A 229 -18.49 10.49 -7.08
CA ASP A 229 -19.68 10.05 -6.35
C ASP A 229 -19.35 9.59 -4.93
N SER A 230 -18.19 8.96 -4.73
CA SER A 230 -17.67 8.56 -3.42
C SER A 230 -17.32 9.76 -2.54
N LEU A 231 -17.20 10.97 -3.11
CA LEU A 231 -17.05 12.20 -2.32
C LEU A 231 -18.38 12.72 -1.77
N GLN A 232 -19.54 12.21 -2.19
CA GLN A 232 -20.82 12.64 -1.63
C GLN A 232 -21.07 12.03 -0.25
N SER A 233 -20.49 10.87 0.04
CA SER A 233 -20.52 10.19 1.35
C SER A 233 -19.48 10.75 2.34
N TYR A 234 -19.23 12.07 2.27
CA TYR A 234 -18.21 12.83 3.01
C TYR A 234 -18.46 12.84 4.53
N ASN A 235 -18.39 11.68 5.17
CA ASN A 235 -18.47 11.55 6.62
C ASN A 235 -17.08 11.69 7.24
N GLU A 236 -17.02 11.97 8.56
CA GLU A 236 -15.77 12.19 9.29
C GLU A 236 -14.79 10.99 9.32
N GLY A 237 -15.19 9.84 8.75
CA GLY A 237 -14.44 8.58 8.72
C GLY A 237 -13.33 8.52 7.66
N GLY A 238 -13.58 9.06 6.47
CA GLY A 238 -12.71 8.89 5.30
C GLY A 238 -13.52 8.84 4.01
N VAL A 239 -12.83 8.75 2.87
CA VAL A 239 -13.46 8.54 1.55
C VAL A 239 -13.06 7.16 1.05
N GLN A 240 -14.04 6.39 0.58
CA GLN A 240 -13.82 5.04 0.11
C GLN A 240 -12.84 5.01 -1.06
N LEU A 241 -11.87 4.10 -0.96
CA LEU A 241 -10.85 3.78 -1.95
C LEU A 241 -11.10 2.34 -2.40
N SER A 242 -11.12 2.08 -3.70
CA SER A 242 -11.22 0.70 -4.18
C SER A 242 -10.58 0.46 -5.54
N CYS A 243 -10.11 -0.77 -5.71
CA CYS A 243 -9.73 -1.42 -6.96
C CYS A 243 -10.05 -2.92 -6.81
N HIS A 244 -11.06 -3.40 -7.52
CA HIS A 244 -11.67 -4.72 -7.24
C HIS A 244 -11.28 -5.83 -8.24
N ASN A 245 -10.36 -5.57 -9.17
CA ASN A 245 -9.97 -6.57 -10.17
C ASN A 245 -8.51 -6.42 -10.62
N LEU A 246 -7.58 -6.71 -9.70
CA LEU A 246 -6.16 -6.79 -10.03
C LEU A 246 -5.84 -8.24 -10.40
N ASP A 247 -5.23 -8.45 -11.56
CA ASP A 247 -4.90 -9.78 -12.08
C ASP A 247 -3.62 -10.34 -11.44
N THR A 248 -2.78 -9.48 -10.89
CA THR A 248 -1.46 -9.88 -10.38
C THR A 248 -1.05 -9.20 -9.08
N ALA A 249 -0.13 -9.86 -8.37
CA ALA A 249 0.47 -9.31 -7.16
C ALA A 249 1.33 -8.07 -7.47
N GLU A 250 2.00 -8.07 -8.63
CA GLU A 250 2.80 -6.98 -9.15
C GLU A 250 1.99 -5.69 -9.26
N GLN A 251 0.78 -5.79 -9.78
CA GLN A 251 -0.17 -4.67 -9.89
C GLN A 251 -0.56 -4.14 -8.51
N GLN A 252 -0.93 -5.02 -7.58
CA GLN A 252 -1.28 -4.64 -6.21
C GLN A 252 -0.12 -3.90 -5.50
N LEU A 253 1.09 -4.46 -5.54
CA LEU A 253 2.28 -3.87 -4.92
C LEU A 253 2.64 -2.50 -5.53
N THR A 254 2.41 -2.35 -6.83
CA THR A 254 2.66 -1.10 -7.57
C THR A 254 1.71 0.00 -7.12
N LEU A 255 0.40 -0.28 -7.05
CA LEU A 255 -0.61 0.68 -6.62
C LEU A 255 -0.43 1.09 -5.15
N LEU A 256 -0.12 0.11 -4.27
CA LEU A 256 0.22 0.39 -2.87
C LEU A 256 1.44 1.32 -2.74
N SER A 257 2.42 1.20 -3.62
CA SER A 257 3.62 2.05 -3.64
C SER A 257 3.30 3.49 -4.04
N GLY A 258 2.43 3.69 -5.03
CA GLY A 258 1.90 5.01 -5.37
C GLY A 258 1.15 5.65 -4.19
N LEU A 259 0.26 4.89 -3.55
CA LEU A 259 -0.50 5.34 -2.38
C LEU A 259 0.40 5.68 -1.18
N ALA A 260 1.45 4.89 -0.96
CA ALA A 260 2.45 5.12 0.07
C ALA A 260 3.28 6.40 -0.18
N MET A 261 3.59 6.69 -1.46
CA MET A 261 4.23 7.96 -1.84
C MET A 261 3.28 9.15 -1.66
N MET A 262 2.00 8.99 -2.00
CA MET A 262 0.98 10.01 -1.75
C MET A 262 0.90 10.37 -0.27
N CYS A 263 0.84 9.36 0.62
CA CYS A 263 0.88 9.57 2.07
C CYS A 263 2.13 10.35 2.50
N SER A 264 3.29 10.00 1.93
CA SER A 264 4.56 10.67 2.24
C SER A 264 4.58 12.16 1.84
N LEU A 265 4.02 12.50 0.67
CA LEU A 265 3.91 13.87 0.19
C LEU A 265 2.96 14.69 1.06
N VAL A 266 1.81 14.13 1.42
CA VAL A 266 0.84 14.77 2.33
C VAL A 266 1.44 14.97 3.71
N ARG A 267 2.17 13.99 4.27
CA ARG A 267 2.88 14.19 5.55
C ARG A 267 3.92 15.30 5.48
N LYS A 268 4.62 15.45 4.35
CA LYS A 268 5.63 16.50 4.17
C LYS A 268 5.00 17.89 4.10
N SER A 269 3.79 18.04 3.55
CA SER A 269 3.10 19.33 3.46
C SER A 269 2.39 19.76 4.76
N LEU A 270 2.20 18.82 5.71
CA LEU A 270 1.62 19.09 7.03
C LEU A 270 2.66 19.50 8.09
N LYS A 271 3.94 19.52 7.76
CA LYS A 271 5.04 19.98 8.62
C LYS A 271 5.40 21.40 8.27
#